data_AF-A0A8S9A4H6-F1
#
_entry.id   AF-A0A8S9A4H6-F1
#
_cell.length_a   1.000
_cell.length_b   1.000
_cell.length_c   1.000
_cell.angle_alpha   90.00
_cell.angle_beta   90.00
_cell.angle_gamma   90.00
#
_symmetry.space_group_name_H-M   'P 1'
#
loop_
_entity.id
_entity.type
_entity.pdbx_description
1 polymer ?
#
loop_
_entity_poly.entity_id
_entity_poly.type
_entity_poly.pdbx_seq_one_letter_code
_entity_poly.pdbx_strand_id
1 'polypeptide(L)'
;MVPVLAHFGERDPWIALAGVQAFALAHPEVVVQTYPADHGFNCDQRGSYHEPSAVTAHDRTLAFLGQHLGAIAHPIDMGAMPPYRWGHRHP
;
A
#
# COMPACT_ATOMS: atom_id res chain seq x y z
N MET A 1 10.83 -10.59 15.95
CA MET A 1 10.92 -9.58 14.86
C MET A 1 9.50 -9.19 14.47
N VAL A 2 9.29 -7.94 14.05
CA VAL A 2 7.97 -7.45 13.61
C VAL A 2 7.88 -7.64 12.08
N PRO A 3 6.84 -8.28 11.53
CA PRO A 3 6.65 -8.38 10.09
C PRO A 3 6.52 -7.00 9.44
N VAL A 4 7.20 -6.78 8.31
CA VAL A 4 7.13 -5.51 7.56
C VAL A 4 6.79 -5.78 6.09
N LEU A 5 5.84 -5.00 5.57
CA LEU A 5 5.51 -4.88 4.15
C LEU A 5 5.77 -3.44 3.71
N ALA A 6 6.54 -3.25 2.62
CA ALA A 6 6.90 -1.95 2.08
C ALA A 6 6.47 -1.83 0.60
N HIS A 7 5.86 -0.69 0.23
CA HIS A 7 5.36 -0.41 -1.11
C HIS A 7 6.10 0.78 -1.72
N PHE A 8 6.65 0.62 -2.93
CA PHE A 8 7.43 1.65 -3.63
C PHE A 8 6.94 1.89 -5.06
N GLY A 9 6.90 3.15 -5.50
CA GLY A 9 6.68 3.50 -6.90
C GLY A 9 7.99 3.43 -7.70
N GLU A 10 7.99 2.75 -8.84
CA GLU A 10 9.14 2.61 -9.74
C GLU A 10 9.53 3.93 -10.43
N ARG A 11 8.59 4.89 -10.50
CA ARG A 11 8.80 6.22 -11.06
C ARG A 11 8.92 7.31 -9.99
N ASP A 12 9.03 6.93 -8.71
CA ASP A 12 9.19 7.91 -7.63
C ASP A 12 10.51 8.70 -7.81
N PRO A 13 10.45 10.03 -8.06
CA PRO A 13 11.66 10.82 -8.29
C PRO A 13 12.47 11.03 -7.01
N TRP A 14 11.90 10.74 -5.84
CA TRP A 14 12.54 10.90 -4.54
C TRP A 14 13.21 9.62 -4.05
N ILE A 15 12.80 8.46 -4.57
CA ILE A 15 13.28 7.15 -4.14
C ILE A 15 13.72 6.35 -5.37
N ALA A 16 15.02 6.38 -5.68
CA ALA A 16 15.58 5.62 -6.78
C ALA A 16 15.38 4.11 -6.59
N LEU A 17 14.98 3.40 -7.65
CA LEU A 17 14.75 1.95 -7.62
C LEU A 17 15.98 1.15 -7.16
N ALA A 18 17.19 1.62 -7.48
CA ALA A 18 18.43 1.02 -6.99
C ALA A 18 18.52 1.04 -5.45
N GLY A 19 18.03 2.11 -4.80
CA GLY A 19 17.93 2.19 -3.35
C GLY A 19 16.92 1.21 -2.78
N VAL A 20 15.78 1.03 -3.45
CA VAL A 20 14.77 0.01 -3.07
C VAL A 20 15.35 -1.40 -3.16
N GLN A 21 16.11 -1.69 -4.22
CA GLN A 21 16.78 -2.98 -4.40
C GLN A 21 17.85 -3.21 -3.32
N ALA A 22 18.66 -2.21 -3.01
CA ALA A 22 19.66 -2.29 -1.93
C ALA A 22 18.99 -2.51 -0.57
N PHE A 23 17.88 -1.83 -0.29
CA PHE A 23 17.07 -2.03 0.91
C PHE A 23 16.53 -3.46 1.01
N ALA A 24 15.96 -4.00 -0.08
CA ALA A 24 15.45 -5.37 -0.12
C ALA A 24 16.56 -6.42 0.12
N LEU A 25 17.77 -6.19 -0.38
CA LEU A 25 18.93 -7.05 -0.15
C LEU A 25 19.43 -6.99 1.30
N ALA A 26 19.44 -5.79 1.89
CA ALA A 26 19.87 -5.57 3.27
C ALA A 26 18.87 -6.11 4.31
N HIS A 27 17.58 -6.20 3.94
CA HIS A 27 16.49 -6.62 4.81
C HIS A 27 15.67 -7.75 4.17
N PRO A 28 16.23 -8.97 4.06
CA PRO A 28 15.55 -10.10 3.42
C PRO A 28 14.27 -10.54 4.17
N GLU A 29 14.07 -10.11 5.41
CA GLU A 29 12.86 -10.33 6.20
C GLU A 29 11.70 -9.39 5.84
N VAL A 30 11.95 -8.31 5.09
CA VAL A 30 10.94 -7.33 4.68
C VAL A 30 10.33 -7.75 3.34
N VAL A 31 8.99 -7.77 3.27
CA VAL A 31 8.30 -7.95 1.99
C VAL A 31 8.31 -6.63 1.24
N VAL A 32 9.08 -6.54 0.14
CA VAL A 32 9.16 -5.34 -0.70
C VAL A 32 8.33 -5.53 -1.97
N GLN A 33 7.48 -4.55 -2.28
CA GLN A 33 6.62 -4.55 -3.47
C GLN A 33 6.85 -3.26 -4.26
N THR A 34 7.09 -3.38 -5.57
CA THR A 34 7.20 -2.23 -6.48
C THR A 34 5.99 -2.15 -7.40
N TYR A 35 5.74 -0.95 -7.91
CA TYR A 35 4.59 -0.63 -8.75
C TYR A 35 5.00 0.33 -9.87
N PRO A 36 4.44 0.20 -11.09
CA PRO A 36 4.66 1.17 -12.17
C PRO A 36 3.88 2.45 -11.88
N ALA A 37 4.28 3.19 -10.84
CA ALA A 37 3.60 4.35 -10.29
C ALA A 37 4.60 5.38 -9.74
N ASP A 38 4.14 6.61 -9.57
CA ASP A 38 4.90 7.73 -9.05
C ASP A 38 4.77 7.87 -7.52
N HIS A 39 5.48 8.84 -6.93
CA HIS A 39 5.34 9.17 -5.52
C HIS A 39 3.88 9.49 -5.15
N GLY A 40 3.39 8.94 -4.03
CA GLY A 40 2.05 9.21 -3.55
C GLY A 40 0.93 8.53 -4.35
N PHE A 41 1.24 7.47 -5.12
CA PHE A 41 0.27 6.78 -5.98
C PHE A 41 -1.00 6.26 -5.31
N ASN A 42 -0.98 6.10 -3.98
CA ASN A 42 -2.13 5.62 -3.19
C ASN A 42 -3.08 6.74 -2.75
N CYS A 43 -2.78 8.01 -3.04
CA CYS A 43 -3.58 9.15 -2.60
C CYS A 43 -4.43 9.69 -3.76
N ASP A 44 -5.73 9.39 -3.74
CA ASP A 44 -6.73 9.82 -4.74
C ASP A 44 -6.90 11.35 -4.87
N GLN A 45 -6.41 12.11 -3.90
CA GLN A 45 -6.39 13.58 -3.93
C GLN A 45 -5.16 14.17 -4.63
N ARG A 46 -4.19 13.34 -5.05
CA ARG A 46 -2.97 13.79 -5.74
C ARG A 46 -3.06 13.46 -7.22
N GLY A 47 -2.48 14.33 -8.06
CA GLY A 47 -2.36 14.06 -9.50
C GLY A 47 -1.50 12.84 -9.85
N SER A 48 -0.72 12.32 -8.88
CA SER A 48 0.05 11.10 -9.01
C SER A 48 -0.72 9.83 -8.64
N TYR A 49 -2.00 9.94 -8.28
CA TYR A 49 -2.85 8.78 -8.02
C TYR A 49 -2.80 7.80 -9.19
N HIS A 50 -2.53 6.54 -8.89
CA HIS A 50 -2.51 5.46 -9.89
C HIS A 50 -3.36 4.30 -9.38
N GLU A 51 -4.66 4.34 -9.72
CA GLU A 51 -5.68 3.40 -9.25
C GLU A 51 -5.25 1.92 -9.29
N PRO A 52 -4.69 1.38 -10.41
CA PRO A 52 -4.31 -0.03 -10.45
C PRO A 52 -3.25 -0.40 -9.40
N SER A 53 -2.29 0.49 -9.15
CA SER A 53 -1.24 0.28 -8.14
C SER A 53 -1.77 0.48 -6.73
N ALA A 54 -2.63 1.48 -6.52
CA ALA A 54 -3.26 1.74 -5.24
C ALA A 54 -4.12 0.55 -4.78
N VAL A 55 -5.00 0.05 -5.65
CA VAL A 55 -5.84 -1.13 -5.37
C VAL A 55 -4.98 -2.35 -5.06
N THR A 56 -3.97 -2.64 -5.88
CA THR A 56 -3.09 -3.79 -5.65
C THR A 56 -2.28 -3.67 -4.35
N ALA A 57 -1.78 -2.48 -4.01
CA ALA A 57 -1.06 -2.24 -2.76
C ALA A 57 -1.98 -2.39 -1.54
N HIS A 58 -3.21 -1.91 -1.67
CA HIS A 58 -4.23 -2.01 -0.65
C HIS A 58 -4.62 -3.48 -0.35
N ASP A 59 -4.89 -4.27 -1.38
CA ASP A 59 -5.25 -5.69 -1.22
C ASP A 59 -4.12 -6.49 -0.55
N ARG A 60 -2.87 -6.22 -0.95
CA ARG A 60 -1.68 -6.82 -0.32
C ARG A 60 -1.55 -6.40 1.15
N THR A 61 -1.84 -5.14 1.47
CA THR A 61 -1.84 -4.64 2.85
C THR A 61 -2.87 -5.38 3.69
N LEU A 62 -4.12 -5.49 3.23
CA LEU A 62 -5.17 -6.20 3.96
C LEU A 62 -4.82 -7.67 4.16
N ALA A 63 -4.30 -8.34 3.13
CA ALA A 63 -3.86 -9.73 3.24
C ALA A 63 -2.72 -9.89 4.26
N PHE A 64 -1.73 -9.00 4.23
CA PHE A 64 -0.60 -9.01 5.15
C PHE A 64 -1.03 -8.77 6.60
N LEU A 65 -1.92 -7.80 6.83
CA LEU A 65 -2.48 -7.54 8.17
C LEU A 65 -3.31 -8.73 8.66
N GLY A 66 -4.12 -9.35 7.79
CA GLY A 66 -4.88 -10.56 8.12
C GLY A 66 -4.01 -11.74 8.55
N GLN A 67 -2.80 -11.87 7.97
CA GLN A 67 -1.84 -12.90 8.35
C GLN A 67 -1.17 -12.65 9.71
N HIS A 68 -1.05 -11.38 10.14
CA HIS A 68 -0.17 -11.01 11.26
C HIS A 68 -0.88 -10.42 12.48
N LEU A 69 -2.09 -9.88 12.35
CA LEU A 69 -2.85 -9.30 13.46
C LEU A 69 -3.91 -10.24 14.05
N GLY A 70 -4.15 -11.39 13.42
CA GLY A 70 -5.25 -12.29 13.77
C GLY A 70 -6.62 -11.67 13.48
N ALA A 71 -7.67 -12.48 13.48
CA ALA A 71 -9.03 -11.96 13.35
C ALA A 71 -9.38 -11.14 14.60
N ILE A 72 -9.55 -9.83 14.43
CA ILE A 72 -10.32 -9.03 15.39
C ILE A 72 -11.74 -9.60 15.38
N ALA A 73 -12.12 -10.27 16.47
CA ALA A 73 -13.47 -10.82 16.69
C ALA A 73 -14.52 -9.72 16.94
N HIS A 74 -14.47 -8.65 16.15
CA HIS A 74 -15.58 -7.72 15.99
C HIS A 74 -16.02 -7.78 14.54
N PRO A 75 -17.27 -8.19 14.26
CA PRO A 75 -17.78 -8.16 12.90
C PRO A 75 -17.81 -6.71 12.45
N ILE A 76 -16.84 -6.33 11.62
CA ILE A 76 -16.98 -5.17 10.75
C ILE A 76 -17.95 -5.64 9.68
N ASP A 77 -19.13 -5.04 9.64
CA ASP A 77 -20.09 -5.25 8.57
C ASP A 77 -19.47 -4.79 7.24
N MET A 78 -18.86 -5.74 6.53
CA MET A 78 -18.26 -5.56 5.20
C MET A 78 -19.32 -5.24 4.14
N GLY A 79 -20.62 -5.28 4.47
CA GLY A 79 -21.72 -4.93 3.57
C GLY A 79 -21.98 -3.43 3.44
N ALA A 80 -21.36 -2.59 4.27
CA ALA A 80 -21.64 -1.16 4.32
C ALA A 80 -20.48 -0.25 3.86
N MET A 81 -19.36 -0.80 3.39
CA MET A 81 -18.22 0.00 2.93
C MET A 81 -18.45 0.41 1.47
N PRO A 82 -18.73 1.70 1.17
CA PRO A 82 -18.73 2.17 -0.21
C PRO A 82 -17.35 1.93 -0.84
N PRO A 83 -17.24 1.76 -2.17
CA PRO A 83 -15.94 1.67 -2.82
C PRO A 83 -15.08 2.84 -2.36
N TYR A 84 -13.87 2.53 -1.91
CA TYR A 84 -12.88 3.43 -1.32
C TYR A 84 -13.00 4.86 -1.89
N ARG A 85 -13.60 5.76 -1.11
CA ARG A 85 -13.56 7.21 -1.34
C ARG A 85 -13.14 7.85 -0.03
N TRP A 86 -11.83 8.03 0.14
CA TRP A 86 -11.31 8.82 1.26
C TRP A 86 -11.45 10.30 0.90
N GLY A 87 -12.60 10.88 1.27
CA GLY A 87 -12.79 12.32 1.25
C GLY A 87 -13.61 12.84 0.07
N HIS A 88 -14.93 12.70 0.17
CA HIS A 88 -15.83 13.75 -0.31
C HIS A 88 -16.65 14.25 0.88
N ARG A 89 -16.04 15.15 1.67
CA ARG A 89 -16.80 16.26 2.23
C ARG A 89 -16.47 17.47 1.38
N HIS A 90 -17.28 17.65 0.34
CA HIS A 90 -17.46 18.90 -0.38
C HIS A 90 -17.94 20.01 0.58
N PRO A 91 -17.75 21.29 0.22
CA PRO A 91 -18.48 21.90 -0.90
C PRO A 91 -17.79 21.79 -2.26
#